data_AF-A0A3C0C8M8-F1
#
_entry.id   AF-A0A3C0C8M8-F1
#
_cell.length_a   1.000
_cell.length_b   1.000
_cell.length_c   1.000
_cell.angle_alpha   90.00
_cell.angle_beta   90.00
_cell.angle_gamma   90.00
#
_symmetry.space_group_name_H-M   'P 1'
#
loop_
_entity.id
_entity.type
_entity.pdbx_description
1 polymer ?
#
loop_
_entity_poly.entity_id
_entity_poly.type
_entity_poly.pdbx_seq_one_letter_code
_entity_poly.pdbx_strand_id
1 'polypeptide(L)'
;MIKVGINGFGRIGRFVFRASIARPELGIQVVGINDLLPPEYMSYMLRYDTMHGPFQGKVEVKDGNLVVNGNTIRITAEKDPANLKWGDIGSDYVVESTGFFLKDELARKHIQAGCKRVVMSAPSKDSTPMFVVGVNDKTYAGQDIVSNASCTT
;
A
#
# COMPACT_ATOMS: atom_id res chain seq x y z
N MET A 1 -0.98 14.75 7.81
CA MET A 1 -1.44 13.36 7.63
C MET A 1 -1.07 12.93 6.23
N ILE A 2 -0.37 11.81 6.08
CA ILE A 2 0.09 11.28 4.79
C ILE A 2 -0.94 10.27 4.30
N LYS A 3 -1.45 10.47 3.09
CA LYS A 3 -2.44 9.56 2.48
C LYS A 3 -1.75 8.49 1.65
N VAL A 4 -2.11 7.24 1.89
CA VAL A 4 -1.45 6.06 1.30
C VAL A 4 -2.46 5.18 0.58
N GLY A 5 -2.10 4.77 -0.63
CA GLY A 5 -2.73 3.70 -1.39
C GLY A 5 -1.93 2.41 -1.23
N ILE A 6 -2.60 1.26 -1.26
CA ILE A 6 -1.95 -0.05 -1.23
C ILE A 6 -2.32 -0.80 -2.51
N ASN A 7 -1.32 -1.18 -3.31
CA ASN A 7 -1.52 -2.08 -4.45
C ASN A 7 -1.08 -3.50 -4.05
N GLY A 8 -2.04 -4.44 -4.07
CA GLY A 8 -1.87 -5.80 -3.58
C GLY A 8 -2.17 -5.91 -2.07
N PHE A 9 -3.30 -6.49 -1.72
CA PHE A 9 -3.76 -6.70 -0.34
C PHE A 9 -3.43 -8.11 0.19
N GLY A 10 -2.25 -8.59 -0.22
CA GLY A 10 -1.63 -9.82 0.29
C GLY A 10 -1.07 -9.64 1.70
N ARG A 11 -0.13 -10.51 2.09
CA ARG A 11 0.47 -10.50 3.45
C ARG A 11 1.05 -9.13 3.82
N ILE A 12 1.90 -8.56 2.96
CA ILE A 12 2.57 -7.29 3.22
C ILE A 12 1.57 -6.12 3.22
N GLY A 13 0.69 -6.03 2.21
CA GLY A 13 -0.34 -4.99 2.15
C GLY A 13 -1.23 -4.94 3.40
N ARG A 14 -1.68 -6.11 3.89
CA ARG A 14 -2.45 -6.18 5.14
C ARG A 14 -1.64 -5.78 6.36
N PHE A 15 -0.35 -6.12 6.43
CA PHE A 15 0.50 -5.71 7.56
C PHE A 15 0.78 -4.21 7.55
N VAL A 16 1.03 -3.62 6.39
CA VAL A 16 1.15 -2.16 6.26
C VAL A 16 -0.14 -1.48 6.73
N PHE A 17 -1.29 -1.99 6.30
CA PHE A 17 -2.58 -1.49 6.76
C PHE A 17 -2.72 -1.60 8.28
N ARG A 18 -2.51 -2.78 8.86
CA ARG A 18 -2.61 -3.00 10.32
C ARG A 18 -1.64 -2.10 11.09
N ALA A 19 -0.41 -1.97 10.61
CA ALA A 19 0.60 -1.11 11.22
C ALA A 19 0.22 0.38 11.18
N SER A 20 -0.42 0.85 10.10
CA SER A 20 -0.90 2.23 10.01
C SER A 20 -1.98 2.55 11.05
N ILE A 21 -2.84 1.57 11.38
CA ILE A 21 -3.87 1.73 12.40
C ILE A 21 -3.29 1.62 13.82
N ALA A 22 -2.36 0.69 14.02
CA ALA A 22 -1.73 0.48 15.33
C ALA A 22 -0.76 1.59 15.74
N ARG A 23 -0.28 2.39 14.78
CA ARG A 23 0.69 3.48 14.99
C ARG A 23 0.16 4.83 14.49
N PRO A 24 -0.89 5.37 15.11
CA PRO A 24 -1.50 6.64 14.70
C PRO A 24 -0.54 7.83 14.76
N GLU A 25 0.50 7.78 15.60
CA GLU A 25 1.54 8.79 15.73
C GLU A 25 2.37 8.99 14.45
N LEU A 26 2.39 8.01 13.54
CA LEU A 26 3.03 8.15 12.22
C LEU A 26 2.22 9.05 11.28
N GLY A 27 0.97 9.37 11.62
CA GLY A 27 0.10 10.23 10.82
C GLY A 27 -0.20 9.67 9.42
N ILE A 28 -0.19 8.34 9.27
CA ILE A 28 -0.49 7.63 8.01
C ILE A 28 -1.98 7.28 7.97
N GLN A 29 -2.62 7.59 6.84
CA GLN A 29 -4.00 7.22 6.58
C GLN A 29 -4.05 6.42 5.26
N VAL A 30 -4.52 5.17 5.34
CA VAL A 30 -4.82 4.40 4.12
C VAL A 30 -6.14 4.89 3.54
N VAL A 31 -6.12 5.34 2.29
CA VAL A 31 -7.29 5.92 1.59
C VAL A 31 -7.81 5.04 0.47
N GLY A 32 -6.99 4.10 -0.02
CA GLY A 32 -7.43 3.15 -1.04
C GLY A 32 -6.60 1.87 -1.07
N ILE A 33 -7.22 0.78 -1.50
CA ILE A 33 -6.63 -0.54 -1.66
C ILE A 33 -7.05 -1.09 -3.01
N ASN A 34 -6.09 -1.64 -3.76
CA ASN A 34 -6.36 -2.39 -4.98
C ASN A 34 -5.96 -3.85 -4.82
N ASP A 35 -6.90 -4.76 -5.07
CA ASP A 35 -6.63 -6.20 -5.20
C ASP A 35 -7.76 -6.86 -6.02
N LEU A 36 -7.51 -8.04 -6.58
CA LEU A 36 -8.48 -8.73 -7.43
C LEU A 36 -9.54 -9.51 -6.63
N LEU A 37 -9.47 -9.45 -5.30
CA LEU A 37 -10.41 -10.08 -4.38
C LEU A 37 -11.65 -9.22 -4.14
N PRO A 38 -12.82 -9.80 -3.85
CA PRO A 38 -14.00 -9.02 -3.46
C PRO A 38 -13.83 -8.38 -2.07
N PRO A 39 -14.44 -7.19 -1.82
CA PRO A 39 -14.32 -6.47 -0.55
C PRO A 39 -14.68 -7.28 0.70
N GLU A 40 -15.68 -8.17 0.61
CA GLU A 40 -16.11 -9.05 1.70
C GLU A 40 -14.96 -9.97 2.13
N TYR A 41 -14.26 -10.54 1.15
CA TYR A 41 -13.12 -11.42 1.38
C TYR A 41 -11.91 -10.64 1.91
N MET A 42 -11.65 -9.44 1.38
CA MET A 42 -10.62 -8.55 1.95
C MET A 42 -10.91 -8.20 3.42
N SER A 43 -12.18 -7.94 3.75
CA SER A 43 -12.59 -7.65 5.13
C SER A 43 -12.32 -8.84 6.05
N TYR A 44 -12.60 -10.06 5.58
CA TYR A 44 -12.34 -11.29 6.33
C TYR A 44 -10.84 -11.49 6.57
N MET A 45 -10.02 -11.35 5.51
CA MET A 45 -8.57 -11.47 5.60
C MET A 45 -7.91 -10.39 6.48
N LEU A 46 -8.53 -9.20 6.56
CA LEU A 46 -8.08 -8.17 7.47
C LEU A 46 -8.44 -8.52 8.92
N ARG A 47 -9.67 -9.00 9.17
CA ARG A 47 -10.14 -9.37 10.52
C ARG A 47 -9.34 -10.52 11.13
N TYR A 48 -9.01 -11.52 10.32
CA TYR A 48 -8.41 -12.77 10.79
C TYR A 48 -7.06 -13.01 10.13
N ASP A 49 -6.00 -13.03 10.93
CA ASP A 49 -4.67 -13.39 10.49
C ASP A 49 -4.12 -14.51 11.39
N THR A 50 -3.65 -15.60 10.78
CA THR A 50 -3.18 -16.78 11.50
C THR A 50 -1.95 -16.50 12.36
N MET A 51 -1.06 -15.60 11.93
CA MET A 51 0.21 -15.34 12.62
C MET A 51 0.08 -14.21 13.64
N HIS A 52 -0.68 -13.17 13.32
CA HIS A 52 -0.77 -11.95 14.13
C HIS A 52 -2.11 -11.78 14.83
N GLY A 53 -2.92 -12.83 14.85
CA GLY A 53 -4.22 -12.86 15.51
C GLY A 53 -5.22 -11.87 14.91
N PRO A 54 -6.37 -11.69 15.60
CA PRO A 54 -7.46 -10.87 15.11
C PRO A 54 -7.08 -9.39 15.06
N PHE A 55 -7.63 -8.69 14.07
CA PHE A 55 -7.51 -7.24 13.97
C PHE A 55 -8.26 -6.54 15.11
N GLN A 56 -7.58 -5.60 15.75
CA GLN A 56 -8.12 -4.81 16.85
C GLN A 56 -8.82 -3.56 16.32
N GLY A 57 -10.05 -3.73 15.83
CA GLY A 57 -10.85 -2.64 15.30
C GLY A 57 -12.11 -3.12 14.61
N LYS A 58 -12.97 -2.16 14.25
CA LYS A 58 -14.18 -2.42 13.50
C LYS A 58 -13.86 -2.38 12.02
N VAL A 59 -14.16 -3.46 11.31
CA VAL A 59 -14.09 -3.54 9.84
C VAL A 59 -15.52 -3.77 9.36
N GLU A 60 -15.96 -3.07 8.33
CA GLU A 60 -17.25 -3.24 7.68
C GLU A 60 -17.07 -3.12 6.17
N VAL A 61 -18.01 -3.65 5.41
CA VAL A 61 -18.10 -3.42 3.97
C VAL A 61 -19.33 -2.56 3.72
N LYS A 62 -19.17 -1.47 2.97
CA LYS A 62 -20.27 -0.59 2.59
C LYS A 62 -20.04 -0.06 1.18
N ASP A 63 -21.04 -0.20 0.32
CA ASP A 63 -21.02 0.30 -1.06
C ASP A 63 -19.77 -0.14 -1.84
N GLY A 64 -19.38 -1.41 -1.69
CA GLY A 64 -18.18 -1.99 -2.32
C GLY A 64 -16.85 -1.53 -1.73
N ASN A 65 -16.85 -0.77 -0.64
CA ASN A 65 -15.65 -0.24 0.03
C ASN A 65 -15.46 -0.85 1.42
N LEU A 66 -14.25 -0.78 1.95
CA LEU A 66 -14.00 -1.08 3.37
C LEU A 66 -14.25 0.17 4.20
N VAL A 67 -14.90 -0.01 5.36
CA VAL A 67 -15.03 1.00 6.40
C VAL A 67 -14.32 0.47 7.63
N VAL A 68 -13.19 1.09 8.00
CA VAL A 68 -12.37 0.66 9.14
C VAL A 68 -12.31 1.75 10.19
N ASN A 69 -12.79 1.44 11.40
CA ASN A 69 -12.92 2.39 12.51
C ASN A 69 -13.63 3.70 12.08
N GLY A 70 -14.65 3.59 11.24
CA GLY A 70 -15.42 4.72 10.70
C GLY A 70 -14.82 5.41 9.48
N ASN A 71 -13.61 5.03 9.03
CA ASN A 71 -12.97 5.60 7.85
C ASN A 71 -13.24 4.76 6.60
N THR A 72 -13.79 5.40 5.56
CA THR A 72 -13.99 4.75 4.26
C THR A 72 -12.67 4.66 3.49
N ILE A 73 -12.38 3.48 2.98
CA ILE A 73 -11.21 3.16 2.16
C ILE A 73 -11.72 2.65 0.80
N ARG A 74 -11.32 3.34 -0.27
CA ARG A 74 -11.75 2.96 -1.63
C ARG A 74 -11.17 1.59 -2.00
N ILE A 75 -12.01 0.66 -2.44
CA ILE A 75 -11.56 -0.63 -2.97
C ILE A 75 -11.70 -0.65 -4.48
N THR A 76 -10.66 -1.13 -5.16
CA THR A 76 -10.65 -1.36 -6.61
C THR A 76 -10.13 -2.76 -6.91
N ALA A 77 -10.49 -3.27 -8.10
CA ALA A 77 -10.03 -4.55 -8.62
C ALA A 77 -9.44 -4.40 -10.03
N GLU A 78 -8.43 -3.52 -10.15
CA GLU A 78 -7.82 -3.18 -11.42
C GLU A 78 -6.46 -3.82 -11.64
N LYS A 79 -6.26 -4.33 -12.86
CA LYS A 79 -5.02 -5.02 -13.25
C LYS A 79 -3.93 -4.08 -13.74
N ASP A 80 -4.31 -2.97 -14.37
CA ASP A 80 -3.35 -1.96 -14.82
C ASP A 80 -3.26 -0.82 -13.79
N PRO A 81 -2.10 -0.63 -13.14
CA PRO A 81 -1.90 0.45 -12.19
C PRO A 81 -2.22 1.86 -12.69
N ALA A 82 -2.13 2.10 -14.01
CA ALA A 82 -2.42 3.40 -14.60
C ALA A 82 -3.91 3.80 -14.46
N ASN A 83 -4.81 2.82 -14.33
CA ASN A 83 -6.25 3.04 -14.23
C ASN A 83 -6.75 3.24 -12.79
N LEU A 84 -5.86 3.18 -11.80
CA LEU A 84 -6.23 3.20 -10.38
C LEU A 84 -6.72 4.56 -9.88
N LYS A 85 -6.47 5.65 -10.63
CA LYS A 85 -6.92 7.02 -10.30
C LYS A 85 -6.65 7.37 -8.84
N TRP A 86 -5.40 7.21 -8.40
CA TRP A 86 -4.95 7.57 -7.06
C TRP A 86 -5.15 9.05 -6.73
N GLY A 87 -5.06 9.91 -7.74
CA GLY A 87 -5.30 11.35 -7.60
C GLY A 87 -6.70 11.67 -7.07
N ASP A 88 -7.74 10.93 -7.52
CA ASP A 88 -9.14 11.18 -7.14
C ASP A 88 -9.40 11.00 -5.63
N ILE A 89 -8.61 10.15 -4.97
CA ILE A 89 -8.68 9.94 -3.51
C ILE A 89 -7.59 10.68 -2.74
N GLY A 90 -6.78 11.48 -3.43
CA GLY A 90 -5.69 12.26 -2.84
C GLY A 90 -4.59 11.41 -2.24
N SER A 91 -4.31 10.22 -2.78
CA SER A 91 -3.23 9.37 -2.30
C SER A 91 -1.86 9.95 -2.67
N ASP A 92 -1.06 10.33 -1.68
CA ASP A 92 0.28 10.87 -1.91
C ASP A 92 1.29 9.77 -2.22
N TYR A 93 1.21 8.65 -1.50
CA TYR A 93 2.12 7.51 -1.63
C TYR A 93 1.36 6.26 -2.02
N VAL A 94 2.04 5.36 -2.74
CA VAL A 94 1.55 4.00 -2.99
C VAL A 94 2.56 2.99 -2.46
N VAL A 95 2.07 2.02 -1.70
CA VAL A 95 2.81 0.81 -1.37
C VAL A 95 2.53 -0.22 -2.46
N GLU A 96 3.55 -0.52 -3.25
CA GLU A 96 3.50 -1.54 -4.29
C GLU A 96 3.92 -2.88 -3.68
N SER A 97 2.91 -3.68 -3.33
CA SER A 97 3.06 -4.96 -2.64
C SER A 97 2.44 -6.15 -3.39
N THR A 98 2.23 -6.01 -4.69
CA THR A 98 1.79 -7.11 -5.56
C THR A 98 2.94 -8.07 -5.91
N GLY A 99 4.18 -7.53 -5.98
CA GLY A 99 5.35 -8.25 -6.46
C GLY A 99 5.51 -8.28 -7.99
N PHE A 100 4.58 -7.67 -8.74
CA PHE A 100 4.65 -7.61 -10.20
C PHE A 100 5.33 -6.34 -10.73
N PHE A 101 5.07 -5.19 -10.12
CA PHE A 101 5.52 -3.88 -10.64
C PHE A 101 6.86 -3.44 -10.00
N LEU A 102 7.89 -4.28 -10.13
CA LEU A 102 9.21 -4.11 -9.48
C LEU A 102 10.26 -3.43 -10.37
N LYS A 103 9.85 -2.70 -11.40
CA LYS A 103 10.71 -1.86 -12.24
C LYS A 103 10.16 -0.44 -12.22
N ASP A 104 11.01 0.56 -12.37
CA ASP A 104 10.61 1.97 -12.43
C ASP A 104 9.49 2.16 -13.46
N GLU A 105 9.70 1.72 -14.69
CA GLU A 105 8.73 1.81 -15.79
C GLU A 105 7.33 1.29 -15.41
N LEU A 106 7.30 0.16 -14.68
CA LEU A 106 6.06 -0.50 -14.27
C LEU A 106 5.40 0.19 -13.09
N ALA A 107 6.17 0.56 -12.06
CA ALA A 107 5.68 1.27 -10.88
C ALA A 107 5.25 2.71 -11.21
N ARG A 108 5.86 3.33 -12.22
CA ARG A 108 5.56 4.70 -12.68
C ARG A 108 4.14 4.85 -13.20
N LYS A 109 3.47 3.76 -13.55
CA LYS A 109 2.03 3.74 -13.81
C LYS A 109 1.20 4.24 -12.62
N HIS A 110 1.65 4.04 -11.37
CA HIS A 110 0.98 4.63 -10.20
C HIS A 110 1.13 6.16 -10.15
N ILE A 111 2.30 6.68 -10.51
CA ILE A 111 2.53 8.13 -10.61
C ILE A 111 1.59 8.70 -11.69
N GLN A 112 1.47 8.03 -12.84
CA GLN A 112 0.53 8.41 -13.90
C GLN A 112 -0.93 8.39 -13.43
N ALA A 113 -1.28 7.45 -12.54
CA ALA A 113 -2.59 7.41 -11.89
C ALA A 113 -2.80 8.51 -10.82
N GLY A 114 -1.80 9.34 -10.54
CA GLY A 114 -1.93 10.56 -9.74
C GLY A 114 -1.34 10.50 -8.33
N CYS A 115 -0.62 9.44 -7.95
CA CYS A 115 0.16 9.50 -6.71
C CYS A 115 1.49 10.24 -6.90
N LYS A 116 2.09 10.72 -5.82
CA LYS A 116 3.37 11.47 -5.88
C LYS A 116 4.58 10.56 -5.75
N ARG A 117 4.47 9.46 -5.00
CA ARG A 117 5.58 8.55 -4.70
C ARG A 117 5.15 7.10 -4.62
N VAL A 118 6.06 6.19 -4.93
CA VAL A 118 5.84 4.73 -4.87
C VAL A 118 6.95 4.08 -4.07
N VAL A 119 6.58 3.18 -3.16
CA VAL A 119 7.49 2.33 -2.39
C VAL A 119 7.22 0.88 -2.75
N MET A 120 8.17 0.24 -3.44
CA MET A 120 8.13 -1.19 -3.73
C MET A 120 8.46 -1.98 -2.46
N SER A 121 7.65 -3.00 -2.14
CA SER A 121 7.84 -3.84 -0.96
C SER A 121 8.75 -5.06 -1.19
N ALA A 122 9.59 -5.01 -2.23
CA ALA A 122 10.52 -6.06 -2.63
C ALA A 122 11.70 -5.44 -3.39
N PRO A 123 12.83 -6.16 -3.58
CA PRO A 123 13.95 -5.67 -4.37
C PRO A 123 13.51 -5.26 -5.77
N SER A 124 14.03 -4.13 -6.23
CA SER A 124 13.84 -3.70 -7.61
C SER A 124 14.49 -4.70 -8.58
N LYS A 125 13.92 -4.80 -9.79
CA LYS A 125 14.42 -5.60 -10.91
C LYS A 125 15.19 -4.75 -11.92
N ASP A 126 15.59 -3.55 -11.51
CA ASP A 126 16.36 -2.57 -12.27
C ASP A 126 17.15 -1.67 -11.31
N SER A 127 17.66 -0.52 -11.79
CA SER A 127 18.45 0.42 -11.00
C SER A 127 17.63 1.34 -10.09
N THR A 128 16.34 1.07 -9.85
CA THR A 128 15.55 1.83 -8.87
C THR A 128 16.25 1.81 -7.51
N PRO A 129 16.46 2.96 -6.85
CA PRO A 129 17.17 3.04 -5.58
C PRO A 129 16.50 2.21 -4.47
N MET A 130 17.32 1.45 -3.75
CA MET A 130 16.90 0.65 -2.59
C MET A 130 17.38 1.30 -1.30
N PHE A 131 16.48 1.38 -0.33
CA PHE A 131 16.77 1.92 0.99
C PHE A 131 16.42 0.91 2.08
N VAL A 132 17.29 0.80 3.08
CA VAL A 132 17.08 0.08 4.33
C VAL A 132 17.15 1.11 5.45
N VAL A 133 16.04 1.23 6.18
CA VAL A 133 15.90 2.18 7.30
C VAL A 133 16.94 1.86 8.37
N GLY A 134 17.73 2.86 8.75
CA GLY A 134 18.82 2.74 9.71
C GLY A 134 20.19 2.43 9.09
N VAL A 135 20.26 2.16 7.78
CA VAL A 135 21.51 1.83 7.07
C VAL A 135 21.87 2.94 6.08
N ASN A 136 21.05 3.11 5.05
CA ASN A 136 21.31 4.08 3.97
C ASN A 136 20.13 5.00 3.68
N ASP A 137 19.05 4.98 4.47
CA ASP A 137 17.87 5.85 4.31
C ASP A 137 18.20 7.34 4.31
N LYS A 138 19.29 7.75 4.98
CA LYS A 138 19.79 9.13 4.98
C LYS A 138 20.31 9.61 3.62
N THR A 139 20.53 8.71 2.66
CA THR A 139 20.94 9.08 1.29
C THR A 139 19.75 9.30 0.36
N TYR A 140 18.52 9.15 0.85
CA TYR A 140 17.31 9.49 0.10
C TYR A 140 17.33 10.97 -0.29
N ALA A 141 17.24 11.23 -1.60
CA ALA A 141 17.37 12.56 -2.18
C ALA A 141 16.07 13.06 -2.82
N GLY A 142 14.94 12.48 -2.42
CA GLY A 142 13.62 12.87 -2.94
C GLY A 142 13.17 12.08 -4.17
N GLN A 143 13.75 10.91 -4.43
CA GLN A 143 13.32 10.02 -5.51
C GLN A 143 11.82 9.70 -5.38
N ASP A 144 11.13 9.66 -6.51
CA ASP A 144 9.69 9.42 -6.57
C ASP A 144 9.35 7.93 -6.44
N ILE A 145 10.21 7.06 -6.96
CA ILE A 145 10.06 5.60 -6.87
C ILE A 145 11.28 5.03 -6.17
N VAL A 146 11.02 4.24 -5.13
CA VAL A 146 12.05 3.57 -4.34
C VAL A 146 11.64 2.14 -4.01
N SER A 147 12.61 1.30 -3.66
CA SER A 147 12.36 -0.02 -3.10
C SER A 147 12.82 -0.08 -1.64
N ASN A 148 12.02 -0.73 -0.80
CA ASN A 148 12.36 -1.00 0.60
C ASN A 148 13.06 -2.37 0.76
N ALA A 149 13.86 -2.74 -0.24
CA ALA A 149 14.65 -3.97 -0.30
C ALA A 149 13.83 -5.25 -0.05
N SER A 150 14.48 -6.32 0.41
CA SER A 150 13.83 -7.55 0.86
C SER A 150 13.82 -7.62 2.39
N CYS A 151 13.05 -8.55 2.96
CA CYS A 151 13.07 -8.79 4.41
C CYS A 151 14.38 -9.43 4.91
N THR A 152 15.20 -10.02 4.04
CA THR A 152 16.49 -10.62 4.39
C THR A 152 17.64 -9.61 4.34
N THR A 153 17.49 -8.58 3.51
CA THR A 153 18.47 -7.50 3.31
C THR A 153 18.45 -6.54 4.49
#